data_AF-A0A7V6YVF6-F1
#
_entry.id   AF-A0A7V6YVF6-F1
#
_cell.length_a   1.000
_cell.length_b   1.000
_cell.length_c   1.000
_cell.angle_alpha   90.00
_cell.angle_beta   90.00
_cell.angle_gamma   90.00
#
_symmetry.space_group_name_H-M   'P 1'
#
loop_
_entity.id
_entity.type
_entity.pdbx_description
1 polymer ?
#
loop_
_entity_poly.entity_id
_entity_poly.type
_entity_poly.pdbx_seq_one_letter_code
_entity_poly.pdbx_strand_id
1 'polypeptide(L)'
;MNKKRIGKKLLKLRGDIPREEVANAVKISISALQMYENGQRIPRDEIKMRLAEYYKATVQEIFFEHKTHDMSGKNVLNKPETA
;
A
#
# COMPACT_ATOMS: atom_id res chain seq x y z
N MET A 1 5.07 5.08 -6.43
CA MET A 1 4.78 4.77 -5.01
C MET A 1 5.29 5.90 -4.15
N ASN A 2 4.43 6.54 -3.36
CA ASN A 2 4.85 7.58 -2.43
C ASN A 2 5.32 6.96 -1.10
N LYS A 3 6.64 6.95 -0.85
CA LYS A 3 7.25 6.31 0.32
C LYS A 3 6.71 6.86 1.65
N LYS A 4 6.49 8.18 1.74
CA LYS A 4 5.97 8.82 2.96
C LYS A 4 4.54 8.40 3.26
N ARG A 5 3.68 8.24 2.23
CA ARG A 5 2.30 7.75 2.41
C ARG A 5 2.26 6.29 2.83
N ILE A 6 3.10 5.46 2.22
CA ILE A 6 3.26 4.05 2.61
C ILE A 6 3.69 3.95 4.07
N GLY A 7 4.72 4.71 4.47
CA GLY A 7 5.21 4.70 5.85
C GLY A 7 4.14 5.09 6.86
N LYS A 8 3.40 6.18 6.61
CA LYS A 8 2.25 6.57 7.44
C LYS A 8 1.16 5.49 7.50
N LYS A 9 0.91 4.79 6.40
CA LYS A 9 -0.09 3.72 6.35
C LYS A 9 0.36 2.50 7.16
N LEU A 10 1.62 2.09 7.05
CA LEU A 10 2.20 1.03 7.88
C LEU A 10 2.15 1.39 9.37
N LEU A 11 2.50 2.63 9.72
CA LEU A 11 2.44 3.12 11.09
C LEU A 11 1.00 3.06 11.65
N LYS A 12 0.01 3.43 10.83
CA LYS A 12 -1.42 3.37 11.19
C LYS A 12 -1.91 1.92 11.35
N LEU A 13 -1.47 1.02 10.48
CA LEU A 13 -1.82 -0.41 10.56
C LEU A 13 -1.21 -1.07 11.80
N ARG A 14 0.02 -0.70 12.17
CA ARG A 14 0.65 -1.17 13.40
C ARG A 14 -0.09 -0.70 14.65
N GLY A 15 -0.53 0.56 14.67
CA GLY A 15 -1.17 1.15 15.85
C GLY A 15 -0.27 1.04 17.08
N ASP A 16 -0.80 0.44 18.14
CA ASP A 16 -0.12 0.26 19.42
C ASP A 16 0.74 -1.01 19.50
N ILE A 17 0.72 -1.87 18.47
CA ILE A 17 1.52 -3.10 18.45
C ILE A 17 3.01 -2.75 18.47
N PRO A 18 3.85 -3.33 19.34
CA PRO A 18 5.28 -3.07 19.34
C PRO A 18 5.93 -3.41 18.00
N ARG A 19 6.89 -2.58 17.56
CA ARG A 19 7.64 -2.83 16.30
C ARG A 19 8.35 -4.18 16.31
N GLU A 20 8.81 -4.62 17.47
CA GLU A 20 9.47 -5.91 17.66
C GLU A 20 8.53 -7.08 17.33
N GLU A 21 7.29 -7.03 17.79
CA GLU A 21 6.30 -8.08 17.52
C GLU A 21 6.02 -8.21 16.01
N VAL A 22 5.77 -7.08 15.35
CA VAL A 22 5.54 -7.06 13.89
C VAL A 22 6.79 -7.52 13.14
N ALA A 23 7.97 -7.01 13.51
CA ALA A 23 9.22 -7.35 12.83
C ALA A 23 9.52 -8.84 12.94
N ASN A 24 9.31 -9.43 14.12
CA ASN A 24 9.47 -10.86 14.37
C ASN A 24 8.46 -11.69 13.57
N ALA A 25 7.17 -11.29 13.55
CA ALA A 25 6.13 -11.98 12.80
C ALA A 25 6.40 -11.98 11.28
N VAL A 26 6.91 -10.86 10.75
CA VAL A 26 7.20 -10.66 9.32
C VAL A 26 8.61 -11.14 8.93
N LYS A 27 9.41 -11.58 9.91
CA LYS A 27 10.80 -12.05 9.77
C LYS A 27 11.72 -10.99 9.14
N ILE A 28 11.70 -9.79 9.70
CA ILE A 28 12.58 -8.67 9.35
C ILE A 28 13.20 -8.06 10.61
N SER A 29 14.21 -7.22 10.47
CA SER A 29 14.74 -6.48 11.61
C SER A 29 13.81 -5.32 12.02
N ILE A 30 13.83 -4.96 13.30
CA ILE A 30 13.10 -3.79 13.84
C ILE A 30 13.48 -2.51 13.08
N SER A 31 14.78 -2.34 12.79
CA SER A 31 15.29 -1.20 12.02
C SER A 31 14.71 -1.17 10.60
N ALA A 32 14.55 -2.32 9.95
CA ALA A 32 13.90 -2.39 8.64
C ALA A 32 12.45 -1.89 8.71
N LEU A 33 11.66 -2.36 9.69
CA LEU A 33 10.29 -1.89 9.89
C LEU A 33 10.24 -0.37 10.15
N GLN A 34 11.13 0.14 11.01
CA GLN A 34 11.25 1.57 11.29
C GLN A 34 11.57 2.39 10.02
N MET A 35 12.48 1.92 9.17
CA MET A 35 12.80 2.57 7.89
C MET A 35 11.58 2.61 6.95
N TYR A 36 10.75 1.57 6.98
CA TYR A 36 9.53 1.51 6.16
C TYR A 36 8.48 2.50 6.68
N GLU A 37 8.22 2.50 7.99
CA GLU A 37 7.26 3.41 8.63
C GLU A 37 7.66 4.89 8.48
N ASN A 38 8.96 5.18 8.52
CA ASN A 38 9.48 6.52 8.30
C ASN A 38 9.55 6.92 6.81
N GLY A 39 9.16 6.02 5.90
CA GLY A 39 9.19 6.26 4.45
C GLY A 39 10.59 6.42 3.86
N GLN A 40 11.62 5.96 4.57
CA GLN A 40 13.03 6.02 4.13
C GLN A 40 13.31 4.94 3.08
N ARG A 41 12.67 3.76 3.25
CA ARG A 41 12.86 2.60 2.38
C ARG A 41 11.52 1.99 1.97
N ILE A 42 11.49 1.36 0.79
CA ILE A 42 10.36 0.53 0.35
C ILE A 42 10.70 -0.94 0.61
N PRO A 43 9.78 -1.74 1.19
CA PRO A 43 10.00 -3.19 1.35
C PRO A 43 10.15 -3.90 0.02
N ARG A 44 10.87 -5.04 0.00
CA ARG A 44 10.88 -5.96 -1.16
C ARG A 44 9.52 -6.66 -1.28
N ASP A 45 9.20 -7.22 -2.44
CA ASP A 45 7.87 -7.79 -2.70
C ASP A 45 7.51 -8.93 -1.74
N GLU A 46 8.46 -9.79 -1.39
CA GLU A 46 8.27 -10.82 -0.35
C GLU A 46 7.84 -10.22 1.01
N ILE A 47 8.41 -9.08 1.39
CA ILE A 47 8.10 -8.41 2.65
C ILE A 47 6.77 -7.69 2.56
N LYS A 48 6.43 -7.13 1.38
CA LYS A 48 5.11 -6.55 1.14
C LYS A 48 4.02 -7.60 1.33
N MET A 49 4.22 -8.82 0.80
CA MET A 49 3.28 -9.94 0.98
C MET A 49 3.11 -10.31 2.45
N ARG A 50 4.20 -10.47 3.20
CA ARG A 50 4.14 -10.81 4.62
C ARG A 50 3.48 -9.71 5.46
N LEU A 51 3.74 -8.44 5.17
CA LEU A 51 3.07 -7.30 5.83
C LEU A 51 1.57 -7.27 5.51
N ALA A 52 1.20 -7.54 4.26
CA ALA A 52 -0.18 -7.62 3.82
C ALA A 52 -0.93 -8.73 4.56
N GLU A 53 -0.34 -9.93 4.63
CA GLU A 53 -0.88 -11.06 5.38
C GLU A 53 -1.02 -10.76 6.88
N TYR A 54 0.02 -10.21 7.51
CA TYR A 54 0.02 -9.86 8.93
C TYR A 54 -1.09 -8.85 9.28
N TYR A 55 -1.27 -7.82 8.46
CA TYR A 55 -2.30 -6.79 8.68
C TYR A 55 -3.68 -7.15 8.08
N LYS A 56 -3.85 -8.36 7.55
CA LYS A 56 -5.10 -8.81 6.91
C LYS A 56 -5.59 -7.84 5.83
N ALA A 57 -4.66 -7.33 5.04
CA ALA A 57 -4.92 -6.39 3.94
C ALA A 57 -4.19 -6.88 2.67
N THR A 58 -4.51 -6.30 1.53
CA THR A 58 -3.82 -6.61 0.28
C THR A 58 -2.56 -5.76 0.09
N VAL A 59 -1.60 -6.28 -0.69
CA VAL A 59 -0.42 -5.52 -1.10
C VAL A 59 -0.82 -4.23 -1.82
N GLN A 60 -1.88 -4.27 -2.63
CA GLN A 60 -2.42 -3.09 -3.31
C GLN A 60 -2.89 -2.03 -2.32
N GLU A 61 -3.70 -2.39 -1.34
CA GLU A 61 -4.22 -1.44 -0.35
C GLU A 61 -3.12 -0.76 0.48
N ILE A 62 -2.03 -1.47 0.78
CA ILE A 62 -0.94 -0.94 1.60
C ILE A 62 0.03 -0.11 0.75
N PHE A 63 0.45 -0.63 -0.40
CA PHE A 63 1.63 -0.10 -1.13
C PHE A 63 1.28 0.66 -2.40
N PHE A 64 0.08 0.51 -2.94
CA PHE A 64 -0.33 1.13 -4.18
C PHE A 64 -1.42 2.18 -3.90
N GLU A 65 -1.29 3.33 -4.56
CA GLU A 65 -2.37 4.30 -4.59
C GLU A 65 -3.36 3.80 -5.64
N HIS A 66 -4.66 3.82 -5.33
CA HIS A 66 -5.69 3.74 -6.37
C HIS A 66 -5.48 4.96 -7.25
N LYS A 67 -4.70 4.81 -8.33
CA LYS A 67 -4.88 5.69 -9.47
C LYS A 67 -6.29 5.41 -9.92
N THR A 68 -7.19 6.37 -9.70
CA THR A 68 -8.36 6.51 -10.55
C THR A 68 -7.79 6.53 -11.96
N HIS A 69 -7.89 5.39 -12.65
CA HIS A 69 -7.75 5.39 -14.09
C HIS A 69 -8.95 6.21 -14.52
N ASP A 70 -8.76 7.52 -14.67
CA ASP A 70 -9.65 8.34 -15.46
C ASP A 70 -9.57 7.70 -16.83
N MET A 71 -10.49 6.76 -17.06
CA MET A 71 -10.83 6.34 -18.39
C MET A 71 -11.43 7.59 -19.00
N SER A 72 -10.57 8.48 -19.51
CA SER A 72 -10.94 9.39 -20.58
C SER A 72 -11.18 8.52 -21.82
N GLY A 73 -12.22 7.68 -21.72
CA GLY A 73 -12.86 7.05 -22.84
C GLY A 73 -13.49 8.17 -23.63
N LYS A 74 -12.75 8.69 -24.59
CA LYS A 74 -13.38 9.22 -25.80
C LYS A 74 -14.12 8.03 -26.41
N ASN A 75 -15.37 7.81 -26.02
CA ASN A 75 -16.27 6.99 -26.81
C ASN A 75 -17.46 7.84 -27.23
N VAL A 76 -17.46 8.07 -28.53
CA VAL A 76 -18.45 8.70 -29.37
C VAL A 76 -19.80 8.04 -29.10
N LEU A 77 -20.68 8.74 -28.38
CA LEU A 77 -22.12 8.48 -28.44
C LEU A 77 -22.72 9.58 -29.31
N ASN A 78 -22.60 9.38 -30.63
CA ASN A 78 -23.56 9.96 -31.55
C ASN A 78 -24.93 9.43 -31.13
N LYS A 79 -25.77 10.33 -30.60
CA LYS A 79 -27.20 10.08 -30.44
C LYS A 79 -27.77 9.80 -31.83
N PRO A 80 -28.49 8.70 -32.08
CA PRO A 80 -29.47 8.71 -33.14
C PRO A 80 -30.67 9.51 -32.61
N GLU A 81 -30.70 10.82 -32.85
CA GLU A 81 -31.97 11.54 -32.77
C GLU A 81 -32.73 11.28 -34.06
N THR A 82 -33.90 10.71 -33.87
CA THR A 82 -34.82 10.20 -34.86
C THR A 82 -35.70 11.36 -35.35
N ALA A 83 -35.78 11.57 -36.66
CA ALA A 83 -36.97 12.00 -37.43
C ALA A 83 -36.58 12.23 -38.90
#